data_AF-A0A1G6NVU5-F1
#
_entry.id   AF-A0A1G6NVU5-F1
#
_cell.length_a   1.000
_cell.length_b   1.000
_cell.length_c   1.000
_cell.angle_alpha   90.00
_cell.angle_beta   90.00
_cell.angle_gamma   90.00
#
_symmetry.space_group_name_H-M   'P 1'
#
loop_
_entity.id
_entity.type
_entity.pdbx_description
1 polymer ?
#
loop_
_entity_poly.entity_id
_entity_poly.type
_entity_poly.pdbx_seq_one_letter_code
_entity_poly.pdbx_strand_id
1 'polypeptide(L)'
;MARLRAKHLPHRVIVQPFDGDGAEGDIWGDERADRPAYVEQKTRLRVDRRSTSPTSGQEITSTTFVVMLPDDDTAPRSRVTVWAGTPRERTAEVIDSAFFDYRGTPSHVELYLE
;
A
#
# COMPACT_ATOMS: atom_id res chain seq x y z
N MET A 1 25.10 -5.03 -6.79
CA MET A 1 23.92 -5.53 -6.07
C MET A 1 22.66 -5.16 -6.83
N ALA A 2 21.77 -6.11 -7.06
CA ALA A 2 20.48 -5.84 -7.70
C ALA A 2 19.62 -4.99 -6.77
N ARG A 3 19.08 -3.87 -7.27
CA ARG A 3 18.17 -2.97 -6.53
C ARG A 3 16.94 -2.72 -7.37
N LEU A 4 15.77 -2.73 -6.75
CA LEU A 4 14.56 -2.23 -7.37
C LEU A 4 14.74 -0.72 -7.57
N ARG A 5 14.31 -0.23 -8.72
CA ARG A 5 14.43 1.19 -9.10
C ARG A 5 13.12 1.59 -9.73
N ALA A 6 12.81 2.90 -9.70
CA ALA A 6 11.59 3.44 -10.30
C ALA A 6 11.36 2.96 -11.75
N LYS A 7 12.42 2.86 -12.57
CA LYS A 7 12.33 2.40 -13.96
C LYS A 7 11.86 0.94 -14.15
N HIS A 8 11.87 0.13 -13.08
CA HIS A 8 11.38 -1.25 -13.11
C HIS A 8 9.89 -1.35 -12.77
N LEU A 9 9.28 -0.26 -12.32
CA LEU A 9 7.91 -0.20 -11.83
C LEU A 9 7.05 0.54 -12.87
N PRO A 10 6.09 -0.15 -13.54
CA PRO A 10 5.41 0.39 -14.71
C PRO A 10 4.27 1.36 -14.37
N HIS A 11 3.78 1.38 -13.13
CA HIS A 11 2.66 2.22 -12.71
C HIS A 11 3.11 3.38 -11.84
N ARG A 12 2.23 4.37 -11.74
CA ARG A 12 2.33 5.51 -10.84
C ARG A 12 1.08 5.56 -9.97
N VAL A 13 1.29 5.64 -8.66
CA VAL A 13 0.22 5.69 -7.67
C VAL A 13 0.31 6.99 -6.87
N ILE A 14 -0.80 7.34 -6.26
CA ILE A 14 -0.89 8.45 -5.31
C ILE A 14 -1.11 7.83 -3.94
N VAL A 15 -0.32 8.25 -2.95
CA VAL A 15 -0.44 7.75 -1.58
C VAL A 15 -0.82 8.90 -0.65
N GLN A 16 -1.91 8.73 0.08
CA GLN A 16 -2.31 9.60 1.18
C GLN A 16 -2.07 8.85 2.50
N PRO A 17 -1.01 9.20 3.25
CA PRO A 17 -0.69 8.56 4.53
C PRO A 17 -1.78 8.78 5.57
N PHE A 18 -2.01 7.77 6.40
CA PHE A 18 -2.79 7.92 7.63
C PHE A 18 -1.84 8.25 8.79
N ASP A 19 -1.99 9.43 9.38
CA ASP A 19 -1.10 9.95 10.43
C ASP A 19 -1.63 9.68 11.85
N GLY A 20 -2.86 9.18 11.98
CA GLY A 20 -3.44 8.75 13.25
C GLY A 20 -4.89 9.23 13.46
N ASP A 21 -5.45 8.86 14.60
CA ASP A 21 -6.79 9.29 15.01
C ASP A 21 -6.69 10.61 15.80
N GLY A 22 -7.36 11.65 15.30
CA GLY A 22 -7.49 12.96 15.96
C GLY A 22 -8.79 13.07 16.77
N ALA A 23 -8.91 14.16 17.54
CA ALA A 23 -10.09 14.41 18.37
C ALA A 23 -11.40 14.56 17.58
N GLU A 24 -11.31 15.00 16.32
CA GLU A 24 -12.45 15.24 15.44
C GLU A 24 -12.54 14.23 14.27
N GLY A 25 -11.63 13.25 14.21
CA GLY A 25 -11.57 12.24 13.17
C GLY A 25 -10.16 11.92 12.69
N ASP A 26 -10.08 11.16 11.61
CA ASP A 26 -8.83 10.70 11.00
C ASP A 26 -7.94 11.87 10.55
N ILE A 27 -6.65 11.79 10.90
CA ILE A 27 -5.61 12.72 10.46
C ILE A 27 -4.89 12.10 9.25
N TRP A 28 -4.80 12.88 8.18
CA TRP A 28 -4.18 12.47 6.93
C TRP A 28 -2.93 13.30 6.67
N GLY A 29 -1.86 12.62 6.27
CA GLY A 29 -0.62 13.26 5.86
C GLY A 29 -0.70 13.83 4.45
N ASP A 30 0.35 14.56 4.06
CA ASP A 30 0.45 15.15 2.73
C ASP A 30 0.40 14.08 1.63
N GLU A 31 -0.33 14.40 0.56
CA GLU A 31 -0.46 13.52 -0.59
C GLU A 31 0.88 13.38 -1.33
N ARG A 32 1.32 12.13 -1.49
CA ARG A 32 2.52 11.77 -2.24
C ARG A 32 2.10 11.30 -3.63
N ALA A 33 2.13 12.19 -4.62
CA ALA A 33 1.80 11.87 -6.01
C ALA A 33 2.97 11.22 -6.77
N ASP A 34 2.66 10.60 -7.91
CA ASP A 34 3.60 10.02 -8.90
C ASP A 34 4.59 8.98 -8.33
N ARG A 35 4.16 8.20 -7.32
CA ARG A 35 5.03 7.21 -6.68
C ARG A 35 5.15 5.96 -7.57
N PRO A 36 6.38 5.49 -7.86
CA PRO A 36 6.58 4.34 -8.74
C PRO A 36 6.10 3.05 -8.08
N ALA A 37 5.26 2.29 -8.78
CA ALA A 37 4.69 1.06 -8.27
C ALA A 37 4.49 -0.01 -9.36
N TYR A 38 4.40 -1.26 -8.93
CA TYR A 38 3.78 -2.33 -9.69
C TYR A 38 2.41 -2.58 -9.05
N VAL A 39 1.37 -2.66 -9.88
CA VAL A 39 -0.02 -2.82 -9.42
C VAL A 39 -0.61 -4.00 -10.16
N GLU A 40 -1.19 -4.94 -9.42
CA GLU A 40 -1.83 -6.14 -9.94
C GLU A 40 -3.21 -6.31 -9.30
N GLN A 41 -4.22 -6.50 -10.14
CA GLN A 41 -5.54 -6.89 -9.66
C GLN A 41 -5.53 -8.38 -9.34
N LYS A 42 -5.58 -8.72 -8.05
CA LYS A 42 -5.48 -10.09 -7.55
C LYS A 42 -6.30 -10.24 -6.29
N THR A 43 -7.10 -11.30 -6.24
CA THR A 43 -7.95 -11.61 -5.08
C THR A 43 -7.19 -12.54 -4.11
N ARG A 44 -7.09 -12.18 -2.83
CA ARG A 44 -6.48 -13.01 -1.80
C ARG A 44 -7.09 -12.75 -0.41
N LEU A 45 -7.30 -13.80 0.38
CA LEU A 45 -7.63 -13.66 1.81
C LEU A 45 -6.42 -13.15 2.59
N ARG A 46 -6.63 -12.10 3.39
CA ARG A 46 -5.64 -11.48 4.26
C ARG A 46 -6.22 -11.19 5.62
N VAL A 47 -5.35 -11.17 6.62
CA VAL A 47 -5.71 -10.73 7.97
C VAL A 47 -5.68 -9.21 7.98
N ASP A 48 -6.79 -8.59 8.36
CA ASP A 48 -6.89 -7.14 8.49
C ASP A 48 -6.08 -6.66 9.69
N ARG A 49 -4.97 -5.96 9.44
CA ARG A 49 -4.13 -5.35 10.47
C ARG A 49 -4.69 -4.05 11.01
N ARG A 50 -5.78 -3.53 10.42
CA ARG A 50 -6.56 -2.42 10.98
C ARG A 50 -7.44 -2.87 12.15
N SER A 51 -7.73 -4.18 12.24
CA SER A 51 -8.64 -4.71 13.25
C SER A 51 -8.05 -4.62 14.65
N THR A 52 -8.82 -4.05 15.59
CA THR A 52 -8.47 -3.96 17.02
C THR A 52 -8.85 -5.22 17.81
N SER A 53 -9.26 -6.30 17.14
CA SER A 53 -9.72 -7.54 17.77
C SER A 53 -8.53 -8.37 18.27
N PRO A 54 -8.44 -8.67 19.59
CA PRO A 54 -7.26 -9.31 20.19
C PRO A 54 -7.12 -10.81 19.89
N THR A 55 -8.14 -11.48 19.35
CA THR A 55 -8.17 -12.95 19.18
C THR A 55 -8.46 -13.43 17.77
N SER A 56 -8.86 -12.52 16.87
CA SER A 56 -9.19 -12.82 15.48
C SER A 56 -8.91 -11.57 14.69
N GLY A 57 -7.77 -11.53 13.99
CA GLY A 57 -7.60 -10.54 12.95
C GLY A 57 -8.63 -10.87 11.86
N GLN A 58 -9.53 -9.94 11.59
CA GLN A 58 -10.64 -10.16 10.67
C GLN A 58 -10.10 -10.57 9.30
N GLU A 59 -10.53 -11.71 8.75
CA GLU A 59 -10.17 -12.07 7.39
C GLU A 59 -10.91 -11.16 6.41
N ILE A 60 -10.16 -10.45 5.58
CA ILE A 60 -10.67 -9.57 4.53
C ILE A 60 -10.10 -10.04 3.19
N THR A 61 -10.92 -9.93 2.16
CA THR A 61 -10.49 -10.17 0.79
C THR A 61 -9.78 -8.92 0.28
N SER A 62 -8.48 -9.01 0.02
CA SER A 62 -7.77 -8.00 -0.76
C SER A 62 -8.00 -8.24 -2.24
N THR A 63 -8.29 -7.17 -3.01
CA THR A 63 -8.50 -7.25 -4.46
C THR A 63 -7.35 -6.65 -5.29
N THR A 64 -6.36 -6.03 -4.65
CA THR A 64 -5.20 -5.45 -5.34
C THR A 64 -3.92 -5.61 -4.55
N PHE A 65 -2.88 -5.99 -5.26
CA PHE A 65 -1.52 -6.12 -4.79
C PHE A 65 -0.66 -5.00 -5.37
N VAL A 66 0.12 -4.33 -4.52
CA VAL A 66 1.01 -3.25 -4.92
C VAL A 66 2.43 -3.52 -4.43
N VAL A 67 3.43 -3.32 -5.28
CA VAL A 67 4.85 -3.31 -4.90
C VAL A 67 5.41 -1.92 -5.10
N MET A 68 6.09 -1.39 -4.09
CA MET A 68 6.70 -0.06 -4.10
C MET A 68 8.16 -0.10 -3.66
N LEU A 69 8.84 1.03 -3.80
CA LEU A 69 10.19 1.22 -3.27
C LEU A 69 10.18 1.33 -1.74
N PRO A 70 11.28 0.96 -1.04
CA PRO A 70 11.38 1.11 0.42
C PRO A 70 11.13 2.53 0.94
N ASP A 71 11.53 3.55 0.17
CA ASP A 71 11.34 4.96 0.53
C ASP A 71 9.84 5.37 0.52
N ASP A 72 8.98 4.50 -0.01
CA ASP A 72 7.53 4.67 -0.11
C ASP A 72 6.76 3.83 0.90
N ASP A 73 7.40 3.45 2.00
CA ASP A 73 6.72 2.70 3.06
C ASP A 73 5.41 3.40 3.46
N THR A 74 4.37 2.58 3.62
CA THR A 74 2.99 3.00 3.73
C THR A 74 2.29 2.08 4.72
N ALA A 75 1.78 2.68 5.79
CA ALA A 75 1.12 1.95 6.87
C ALA A 75 -0.29 1.50 6.46
N PRO A 76 -0.84 0.45 7.10
CA PRO A 76 -2.26 0.14 7.05
C PRO A 76 -3.14 1.37 7.37
N ARG A 77 -4.38 1.38 6.88
CA ARG A 77 -5.32 2.53 6.90
C ARG A 77 -4.97 3.70 5.97
N SER A 78 -3.74 3.78 5.45
CA SER A 78 -3.41 4.75 4.41
C SER A 78 -4.24 4.50 3.15
N ARG A 79 -4.43 5.53 2.32
CA ARG A 79 -5.17 5.41 1.06
C ARG A 79 -4.22 5.44 -0.12
N VAL A 80 -4.49 4.58 -1.11
CA VAL A 80 -3.71 4.49 -2.34
C VAL A 80 -4.64 4.61 -3.53
N THR A 81 -4.37 5.58 -4.39
CA THR A 81 -5.01 5.70 -5.71
C THR A 81 -4.18 4.96 -6.75
N VAL A 82 -4.76 3.90 -7.31
CA VAL A 82 -4.13 3.02 -8.30
C VAL A 82 -4.65 3.31 -9.70
N TRP A 83 -3.81 3.04 -10.72
CA TRP A 83 -4.11 3.28 -12.13
C TRP A 83 -4.59 4.72 -12.43
N ALA A 84 -3.98 5.70 -11.78
CA ALA A 84 -4.29 7.11 -11.93
C ALA A 84 -4.25 7.54 -13.41
N GLY A 85 -5.24 8.32 -13.83
CA GLY A 85 -5.42 8.79 -15.21
C GLY A 85 -5.97 7.73 -16.18
N THR A 86 -6.38 6.56 -15.71
CA THR A 86 -6.98 5.52 -16.57
C THR A 86 -8.45 5.26 -16.20
N PRO A 87 -9.25 4.59 -17.05
CA PRO A 87 -10.61 4.20 -16.70
C PRO A 87 -10.74 3.24 -15.51
N ARG A 88 -9.63 2.67 -15.02
CA ARG A 88 -9.58 1.80 -13.84
C ARG A 88 -9.10 2.54 -12.59
N GLU A 89 -8.96 3.85 -12.65
CA GLU A 89 -8.58 4.67 -11.50
C GLU A 89 -9.54 4.40 -10.33
N ARG A 90 -8.95 4.11 -9.16
CA ARG A 90 -9.70 3.98 -7.92
C ARG A 90 -8.79 4.23 -6.72
N THR A 91 -9.37 4.77 -5.66
CA THR A 91 -8.73 4.89 -4.35
C THR A 91 -9.21 3.76 -3.45
N ALA A 92 -8.27 3.04 -2.85
CA ALA A 92 -8.55 1.97 -1.91
C ALA A 92 -7.68 2.10 -0.66
N GLU A 93 -8.15 1.53 0.44
CA GLU A 93 -7.42 1.54 1.71
C GLU A 93 -6.42 0.39 1.78
N VAL A 94 -5.29 0.63 2.43
CA VAL A 94 -4.28 -0.40 2.73
C VAL A 94 -4.78 -1.26 3.90
N ILE A 95 -5.07 -2.52 3.61
CA ILE A 95 -5.45 -3.53 4.61
C ILE A 95 -4.19 -4.02 5.35
N ASP A 96 -3.15 -4.35 4.57
CA ASP A 96 -1.90 -4.89 5.08
C ASP A 96 -0.70 -4.32 4.31
N SER A 97 0.41 -4.17 5.01
CA SER A 97 1.70 -3.73 4.50
C SER A 97 2.82 -4.65 5.01
N ALA A 98 3.75 -4.99 4.13
CA ALA A 98 4.94 -5.77 4.45
C ALA A 98 6.19 -5.10 3.89
N PHE A 99 7.07 -4.68 4.81
CA PHE A 99 8.37 -4.10 4.49
C PHE A 99 9.42 -5.22 4.40
N PHE A 100 10.10 -5.30 3.27
CA PHE A 100 11.15 -6.29 3.03
C PHE A 100 12.51 -5.62 2.85
N ASP A 101 13.42 -5.86 3.80
CA ASP A 101 14.80 -5.39 3.74
C ASP A 101 15.79 -6.55 3.60
N TYR A 102 16.59 -6.50 2.53
CA TYR A 102 17.51 -7.57 2.18
C TYR A 102 18.90 -7.06 1.82
N ARG A 103 19.91 -7.88 2.15
CA ARG A 103 21.31 -7.56 1.86
C ARG A 103 21.73 -7.77 0.39
N GLY A 104 21.09 -8.71 -0.32
CA GLY A 104 21.57 -9.18 -1.64
C GLY A 104 20.54 -9.22 -2.76
N THR A 105 19.27 -8.95 -2.45
CA THR A 105 18.15 -8.94 -3.40
C THR A 105 17.39 -7.62 -3.24
N PRO A 106 16.57 -7.19 -4.22
CA PRO A 106 15.84 -5.94 -4.09
C PRO A 106 14.89 -5.86 -2.89
N SER A 107 15.20 -4.97 -1.94
CA SER A 107 14.27 -4.51 -0.90
C SER A 107 13.06 -3.81 -1.55
N HIS A 108 11.88 -4.00 -0.98
CA HIS A 108 10.62 -3.46 -1.49
C HIS A 108 9.56 -3.46 -0.39
N VAL A 109 8.44 -2.79 -0.66
CA VAL A 109 7.24 -2.83 0.18
C VAL A 109 6.11 -3.46 -0.60
N GLU A 110 5.40 -4.40 0.02
CA GLU A 110 4.16 -4.96 -0.50
C GLU A 110 2.96 -4.34 0.23
N LEU A 111 1.97 -3.88 -0.53
CA LEU A 111 0.68 -3.47 0.00
C LEU A 111 -0.44 -4.37 -0.53
N TYR A 112 -1.43 -4.58 0.32
CA TYR A 112 -2.68 -5.28 0.01
C TYR A 112 -3.83 -4.31 0.20
N LEU A 113 -4.54 -4.02 -0.88
CA LEU A 113 -5.66 -3.08 -0.88
C LEU A 113 -6.98 -3.82 -0.90
N GLU A 114 -8.01 -3.18 -0.34
CA GLU A 114 -9.41 -3.64 -0.38
C GLU A 114 -9.97 -3.65 -1.82
#